data_AF-A0A0H5Q7P0-F1
#
_entry.id   AF-A0A0H5Q7P0-F1
#
_cell.length_a   1.000
_cell.length_b   1.000
_cell.length_c   1.000
_cell.angle_alpha   90.00
_cell.angle_beta   90.00
_cell.angle_gamma   90.00
#
_symmetry.space_group_name_H-M   'P 1'
#
loop_
_entity.id
_entity.type
_entity.pdbx_description
1 polymer ?
#
loop_
_entity_poly.entity_id
_entity_poly.type
_entity_poly.pdbx_seq_one_letter_code
_entity_poly.pdbx_strand_id
1 'polypeptide(L)' 'MISIESIESRASKLIERVLSNRDPEDHRLVFLQWATSLEILLFDEGGEKGRAAALRVQDRIQHARAKMLEA' A
#
# COMPACT_ATOMS: atom_id res chain seq x y z
N MET A 1 -20.11 -2.73 0.90
CA MET A 1 -19.01 -1.76 0.68
C MET A 1 -17.91 -2.08 1.68
N ILE A 2 -16.68 -2.31 1.23
CA ILE A 2 -15.54 -2.50 2.14
C ILE A 2 -15.25 -1.15 2.82
N SER A 3 -14.95 -1.13 4.12
CA SER A 3 -14.68 0.12 4.83
C SER A 3 -13.30 0.69 4.46
N ILE A 4 -13.15 2.02 4.56
CA ILE A 4 -11.88 2.73 4.36
C ILE A 4 -10.77 2.11 5.21
N GLU A 5 -11.05 1.87 6.49
CA GLU A 5 -10.12 1.31 7.45
C GLU A 5 -9.68 -0.11 7.06
N SER A 6 -10.59 -0.90 6.47
CA SER A 6 -10.29 -2.24 6.00
C SER A 6 -9.37 -2.22 4.78
N ILE A 7 -9.58 -1.27 3.86
CA ILE A 7 -8.71 -1.08 2.68
C ILE A 7 -7.33 -0.59 3.12
N GLU A 8 -7.27 0.43 3.99
CA GLU A 8 -6.03 0.99 4.53
C GLU A 8 -5.22 -0.06 5.32
N SER A 9 -5.90 -0.86 6.17
CA SER A 9 -5.26 -1.96 6.90
C SER A 9 -4.68 -3.02 5.97
N ARG A 10 -5.40 -3.35 4.88
CA ARG A 10 -4.93 -4.36 3.92
C ARG A 10 -3.76 -3.85 3.08
N ALA A 11 -3.79 -2.58 2.66
CA ALA A 11 -2.65 -1.94 1.99
C ALA A 11 -1.42 -1.92 2.93
N SER A 12 -1.62 -1.57 4.19
CA SER A 12 -0.58 -1.56 5.23
C SER A 12 0.12 -2.92 5.38
N LYS A 13 -0.65 -4.00 5.47
CA LYS A 13 -0.10 -5.37 5.58
C LYS A 13 0.69 -5.78 4.34
N LEU A 14 0.25 -5.38 3.15
CA LEU A 14 1.00 -5.64 1.92
C LEU A 14 2.34 -4.89 1.94
N ILE A 15 2.34 -3.62 2.33
CA ILE A 15 3.56 -2.81 2.44
C ILE A 15 4.52 -3.39 3.50
N GLU A 16 4.00 -3.86 4.64
CA GLU A 16 4.82 -4.55 5.65
C GLU A 16 5.49 -5.81 5.10
N ARG A 17 4.81 -6.56 4.23
CA ARG A 17 5.41 -7.71 3.55
C ARG A 17 6.48 -7.29 2.55
N VAL A 18 6.25 -6.21 1.79
CA VAL A 18 7.27 -5.63 0.88
C VAL A 18 8.54 -5.26 1.65
N LEU A 19 8.38 -4.63 2.81
CA LEU A 19 9.49 -4.22 3.67
C LEU A 19 10.12 -5.40 4.42
N SER A 20 9.42 -6.53 4.53
CA SER A 20 9.98 -7.73 5.11
C SER A 20 10.82 -8.47 4.06
N ASN A 21 12.11 -8.70 4.34
CA ASN A 21 12.97 -9.56 3.52
C ASN A 21 12.61 -11.06 3.65
N ARG A 22 11.35 -11.38 3.92
CA ARG A 22 10.83 -12.73 4.11
C ARG A 22 10.24 -13.32 2.83
N ASP A 23 9.82 -12.45 1.90
CA ASP A 23 9.21 -12.84 0.65
C ASP A 23 10.20 -12.67 -0.52
N PRO A 24 10.15 -13.53 -1.56
CA PRO A 24 10.95 -13.35 -2.77
C PRO A 24 10.70 -11.99 -3.43
N GLU A 25 11.71 -11.46 -4.13
CA GLU A 25 11.63 -10.13 -4.70
C GLU A 25 10.43 -9.92 -5.64
N ASP A 26 10.17 -10.87 -6.53
CA ASP A 26 9.01 -10.84 -7.44
C ASP A 26 7.68 -10.74 -6.69
N HIS A 27 7.57 -11.39 -5.53
CA HIS A 27 6.37 -11.33 -4.70
C HIS A 27 6.22 -9.97 -4.04
N ARG A 28 7.33 -9.38 -3.57
CA ARG A 28 7.35 -8.03 -2.99
C ARG A 28 6.90 -7.00 -4.05
N LEU A 29 7.34 -7.12 -5.30
CA LEU A 29 6.88 -6.26 -6.40
C LEU A 29 5.35 -6.36 -6.60
N VAL A 30 4.80 -7.58 -6.60
CA VAL A 30 3.35 -7.80 -6.72
C VAL A 30 2.59 -7.21 -5.52
N PHE A 31 3.08 -7.38 -4.29
CA PHE A 31 2.43 -6.81 -3.10
C PHE A 31 2.41 -5.28 -3.15
N LEU A 32 3.47 -4.67 -3.65
CA LEU A 32 3.55 -3.22 -3.83
C LEU A 32 2.57 -2.72 -4.89
N GLN A 33 2.39 -3.47 -5.98
CA GLN A 33 1.38 -3.17 -6.99
C GLN A 33 -0.03 -3.25 -6.40
N TRP A 34 -0.34 -4.30 -5.64
CA TRP A 34 -1.64 -4.43 -4.96
C TRP A 34 -1.88 -3.33 -3.94
N ALA A 35 -0.86 -2.95 -3.15
CA ALA A 35 -0.98 -1.81 -2.24
C ALA A 35 -1.29 -0.51 -2.99
N THR A 36 -0.67 -0.30 -4.16
CA THR A 36 -0.96 0.84 -5.04
C THR A 36 -2.40 0.81 -5.56
N SER A 37 -2.93 -0.36 -5.95
CA SER A 37 -4.34 -0.46 -6.36
C SER A 37 -5.31 -0.12 -5.22
N LEU A 38 -4.99 -0.49 -3.99
CA LEU A 38 -5.82 -0.15 -2.82
C LEU A 38 -5.73 1.34 -2.46
N GLU A 39 -4.57 1.97 -2.66
CA GLU A 39 -4.41 3.42 -2.54
C GLU A 39 -5.29 4.19 -3.53
N ILE A 40 -5.30 3.78 -4.80
CA ILE A 40 -6.18 4.36 -5.83
C ILE A 40 -7.65 4.17 -5.44
N LEU A 41 -8.04 2.98 -4.98
CA LEU A 41 -9.41 2.71 -4.53
C LEU A 41 -9.84 3.62 -3.38
N LEU A 42 -8.95 3.85 -2.39
CA LEU A 42 -9.20 4.79 -1.30
C LEU A 42 -9.42 6.22 -1.81
N PHE A 43 -8.61 6.65 -2.77
CA PHE A 43 -8.67 7.99 -3.33
C PHE A 43 -9.96 8.23 -4.12
N ASP A 44 -10.37 7.26 -4.94
CA ASP A 44 -11.51 7.38 -5.85
C ASP A 44 -12.85 7.16 -5.14
N GLU A 45 -12.96 6.17 -4.26
CA GLU A 45 -14.26 5.76 -3.69
C GLU A 45 -14.51 6.25 -2.25
N GLY A 46 -13.48 6.63 -1.50
CA GLY A 46 -13.61 6.92 -0.07
C GLY A 46 -13.95 8.37 0.31
N GLY A 47 -14.19 9.25 -0.67
CA GLY A 47 -14.44 10.67 -0.41
C GLY A 47 -13.27 11.35 0.31
N GLU A 48 -13.51 12.40 1.12
CA GLU A 48 -12.42 13.11 1.82
C GLU A 48 -11.63 12.22 2.77
N LYS A 49 -12.31 11.35 3.53
CA LYS A 49 -11.65 10.41 4.45
C LYS A 49 -10.80 9.39 3.69
N GLY A 50 -11.28 8.93 2.54
CA GLY A 50 -10.58 8.04 1.64
C GLY A 50 -9.32 8.68 1.08
N ARG A 51 -9.40 9.92 0.58
CA ARG A 51 -8.24 10.68 0.10
C ARG A 51 -7.18 10.87 1.20
N ALA A 52 -7.60 11.18 2.43
CA ALA A 52 -6.66 11.27 3.55
C ALA A 52 -5.98 9.92 3.86
N ALA A 53 -6.71 8.81 3.77
CA ALA A 53 -6.14 7.46 3.91
C ALA A 53 -5.21 7.11 2.74
N ALA A 54 -5.59 7.43 1.51
CA ALA A 54 -4.79 7.23 0.31
C ALA A 54 -3.44 7.93 0.43
N LEU A 55 -3.40 9.19 0.89
CA LEU A 55 -2.13 9.91 1.11
C LEU A 55 -1.21 9.21 2.12
N ARG A 56 -1.76 8.68 3.23
CA ARG A 56 -0.96 7.91 4.20
C ARG A 56 -0.42 6.61 3.60
N VAL A 57 -1.22 5.91 2.80
CA VAL A 57 -0.80 4.70 2.10
C VAL A 57 0.26 5.03 1.04
N GLN A 58 0.08 6.11 0.29
CA GLN A 58 1.00 6.57 -0.74
C GLN A 58 2.39 6.87 -0.16
N ASP A 59 2.48 7.60 0.95
CA ASP A 59 3.75 7.89 1.63
C ASP A 59 4.50 6.59 1.99
N ARG A 60 3.79 5.61 2.54
CA ARG A 60 4.34 4.29 2.87
C ARG A 60 4.77 3.50 1.63
N ILE A 61 4.03 3.60 0.52
CA ILE A 61 4.41 2.98 -0.77
C ILE A 61 5.72 3.58 -1.28
N GLN A 62 5.89 4.91 -1.21
CA GLN A 62 7.13 5.56 -1.66
C GLN A 62 8.31 5.16 -0.79
N HIS A 63 8.12 5.07 0.53
CA HIS A 63 9.14 4.54 1.43
C HIS A 63 9.55 3.10 1.07
N ALA A 64 8.57 2.23 0.81
CA ALA A 64 8.85 0.85 0.40
C ALA A 64 9.58 0.75 -0.94
N ARG A 65 9.21 1.59 -1.92
CA ARG A 65 9.92 1.69 -3.22
C ARG A 65 11.39 2.08 -3.03
N ALA A 66 11.64 3.12 -2.23
CA ALA A 66 13.00 3.56 -1.94
C ALA A 66 13.82 2.42 -1.30
N LYS A 67 13.23 1.69 -0.34
CA LYS A 67 13.90 0.56 0.30
C LYS A 67 14.19 -0.61 -0.63
N MET A 68 13.31 -0.89 -1.60
CA MET A 68 13.57 -1.92 -2.60
C MET A 68 14.70 -1.54 -3.57
N LEU A 69 14.89 -0.24 -3.87
CA LEU A 69 15.98 0.23 -4.72
C LEU A 69 17.35 0.21 -4.02
N GLU A 70 17.37 0.25 -2.69
CA GLU A 70 18.58 0.19 -1.86
C GLU A 70 19.09 -1.24 -1.58
N ALA A 71 18.28 -2.27 -1.87
CA ALA A 71 18.53 -3.67 -1.52
C ALA A 71 19.20 -4.46 -2.64
#